data_AF-A0A7V4T4M8-F1
#
_entry.id   AF-A0A7V4T4M8-F1
#
_cell.length_a   1.000
_cell.length_b   1.000
_cell.length_c   1.000
_cell.angle_alpha   90.00
_cell.angle_beta   90.00
_cell.angle_gamma   90.00
#
_symmetry.space_group_name_H-M   'P 1'
#
loop_
_entity.id
_entity.type
_entity.pdbx_description
1 polymer ?
#
loop_
_entity_poly.entity_id
_entity_poly.type
_entity_poly.pdbx_seq_one_letter_code
_entity_poly.pdbx_strand_id
1 'polypeptide(L)'
;MSQELKTLELARIHESQGYYKDAFEIYSFLNIKTSSDEIKAGLKRMEKRLENKGQKMYSKENLFRLFEKWMILMVLEHRLDNLKKIKLHQV
;
A
#
# COMPACT_ATOMS: atom_id res chain seq x y z
N MET A 1 9.23 -15.29 17.98
CA MET A 1 10.22 -14.24 17.64
C MET A 1 10.30 -13.87 16.16
N SER A 2 10.80 -14.68 15.22
CA SER A 2 11.01 -14.18 13.82
C SER A 2 9.70 -13.91 13.05
N GLN A 3 8.63 -14.67 13.34
CA GLN A 3 7.32 -14.44 12.75
C GLN A 3 6.65 -13.19 13.31
N GLU A 4 6.73 -12.93 14.62
CA GLU A 4 6.17 -11.73 15.25
C GLU A 4 6.80 -10.44 14.72
N LEU A 5 8.12 -10.44 14.49
CA LEU A 5 8.82 -9.32 13.85
C LEU A 5 8.31 -9.08 12.41
N LYS A 6 8.14 -10.15 11.62
CA LYS A 6 7.57 -10.05 10.27
C LYS A 6 6.12 -9.52 10.29
N THR A 7 5.33 -9.93 11.27
CA THR A 7 3.94 -9.49 11.42
C THR A 7 3.84 -8.04 11.91
N LEU A 8 4.77 -7.57 12.74
CA LEU A 8 4.85 -6.17 13.16
C LEU A 8 5.22 -5.25 12.01
N GLU A 9 6.22 -5.64 11.21
CA GLU A 9 6.58 -4.90 9.99
C GLU A 9 5.43 -4.85 8.98
N LEU A 10 4.65 -5.94 8.87
CA LEU A 10 3.44 -5.94 8.04
C LEU A 10 2.41 -4.92 8.52
N ALA A 11 2.18 -4.81 9.83
CA ALA A 11 1.29 -3.81 10.42
C ALA A 11 1.76 -2.38 10.08
N ARG A 12 3.07 -2.12 10.17
CA ARG A 12 3.69 -0.82 9.82
C ARG A 12 3.51 -0.49 8.33
N ILE A 13 3.68 -1.47 7.45
CA ILE A 13 3.47 -1.28 6.01
C ILE A 13 2.01 -0.90 5.74
N HIS A 14 1.04 -1.61 6.31
CA HIS A 14 -0.38 -1.27 6.17
C HIS A 14 -0.73 0.10 6.77
N GLU A 15 -0.16 0.45 7.92
CA GLU A 15 -0.27 1.80 8.51
C GLU A 15 0.24 2.87 7.53
N SER A 16 1.41 2.65 6.91
CA SER A 16 2.02 3.59 5.96
C SER A 16 1.21 3.74 4.66
N GLN A 17 0.55 2.67 4.22
CA GLN A 17 -0.30 2.65 3.03
C GLN A 17 -1.69 3.24 3.28
N GLY A 18 -2.05 3.50 4.54
CA GLY A 18 -3.35 4.03 4.93
C GLY A 18 -4.42 2.97 5.17
N TYR A 19 -4.05 1.68 5.23
CA TYR A 19 -4.94 0.57 5.57
C TYR A 19 -5.09 0.46 7.08
N TYR A 20 -5.68 1.51 7.67
CA TYR A 20 -5.73 1.66 9.12
C TYR A 20 -6.55 0.57 9.81
N LYS A 21 -7.59 0.03 9.15
CA LYS A 21 -8.39 -1.08 9.69
C LYS A 21 -7.57 -2.38 9.72
N ASP A 22 -6.96 -2.74 8.59
CA ASP A 22 -6.15 -3.96 8.48
C ASP A 22 -4.92 -3.88 9.40
N ALA A 23 -4.26 -2.72 9.47
CA ALA A 23 -3.17 -2.47 10.42
C ALA A 23 -3.62 -2.61 11.88
N PHE A 24 -4.80 -2.08 12.23
CA PHE A 24 -5.36 -2.18 13.57
C PHE A 24 -5.66 -3.64 13.96
N GLU A 25 -6.21 -4.43 13.05
CA GLU A 25 -6.48 -5.86 13.28
C GLU A 25 -5.16 -6.63 13.53
N ILE A 26 -4.11 -6.36 12.74
CA ILE A 26 -2.80 -6.99 12.93
C ILE A 26 -2.18 -6.57 14.27
N TYR A 27 -2.19 -5.28 14.63
CA TYR A 27 -1.70 -4.82 15.93
C TYR A 27 -2.50 -5.41 17.10
N SER A 28 -3.82 -5.57 16.95
CA SER A 28 -4.69 -6.17 17.99
C SER A 28 -4.33 -7.63 18.22
N PHE A 29 -4.14 -8.39 17.14
CA PHE A 29 -3.71 -9.79 17.21
C PHE A 29 -2.32 -9.93 17.85
N LEU A 30 -1.39 -9.04 17.49
CA LEU A 30 -0.07 -9.02 18.09
C LEU A 30 -0.09 -8.67 19.59
N ASN A 31 -0.95 -7.73 20.01
CA ASN A 31 -1.05 -7.33 21.41
C ASN A 31 -1.53 -8.47 22.32
N ILE A 32 -2.37 -9.37 21.80
CA ILE A 32 -2.83 -10.58 22.52
C ILE A 32 -1.68 -11.56 22.75
N LYS A 33 -0.77 -11.71 21.79
CA LYS A 33 0.35 -12.67 21.86
C LYS A 33 1.57 -12.12 22.59
N THR A 34 1.90 -10.86 22.34
CA THR A 34 3.12 -10.22 22.85
C THR A 34 2.82 -8.74 23.02
N SER A 35 2.52 -8.33 24.25
CA SER A 35 2.25 -6.92 24.53
C SER A 35 3.58 -6.16 24.62
N SER A 36 3.85 -5.34 23.60
CA SER A 36 4.99 -4.42 23.55
C SER A 36 4.49 -2.98 23.48
N ASP A 37 5.27 -2.04 24.01
CA ASP A 37 4.94 -0.61 24.00
C ASP A 37 4.75 -0.08 22.57
N GLU A 38 5.51 -0.63 21.61
CA GLU A 38 5.39 -0.30 20.18
C GLU A 38 4.01 -0.70 19.62
N ILE A 39 3.50 -1.87 20.00
CA ILE A 39 2.19 -2.38 19.55
C ILE A 39 1.06 -1.55 20.15
N LYS A 40 1.15 -1.21 21.44
CA LYS A 40 0.18 -0.31 22.09
C LYS A 40 0.18 1.07 21.47
N ALA A 41 1.35 1.62 21.16
CA ALA A 41 1.47 2.88 20.45
C ALA A 41 0.85 2.80 19.04
N GLY A 42 1.08 1.69 18.32
CA GLY A 42 0.45 1.40 17.03
C GLY A 42 -1.08 1.40 17.11
N LEU A 43 -1.66 0.66 18.06
CA LEU A 43 -3.11 0.61 18.30
C LEU A 43 -3.68 2.00 18.55
N LYS A 44 -3.08 2.77 19.46
CA LYS A 44 -3.55 4.11 19.82
C LYS A 44 -3.47 5.09 18.64
N ARG A 45 -2.42 4.98 17.81
CA ARG A 45 -2.32 5.77 16.56
C ARG A 45 -3.46 5.41 15.62
N MET A 46 -3.73 4.12 15.41
CA MET A 46 -4.74 3.63 14.49
C MET A 46 -6.16 3.96 14.95
N GLU A 47 -6.47 3.81 16.24
CA GLU A 47 -7.76 4.18 16.85
C GLU A 47 -8.06 5.66 16.61
N LYS A 48 -7.11 6.55 16.92
CA LYS A 48 -7.22 7.98 16.62
C LYS A 48 -7.40 8.25 15.11
N ARG A 49 -6.76 7.47 14.23
CA ARG A 49 -6.91 7.64 12.76
C ARG A 49 -8.26 7.16 12.26
N LEU A 50 -8.80 6.08 12.83
CA LEU A 50 -10.12 5.53 12.50
C LEU A 50 -11.24 6.47 12.94
N GLU A 51 -11.11 7.10 14.11
CA GLU A 51 -12.04 8.12 14.61
C GLU A 51 -12.03 9.40 13.76
N ASN A 52 -10.83 9.90 13.40
CA ASN A 52 -10.70 11.17 12.67
C ASN A 52 -10.90 11.04 11.16
N LYS A 53 -10.62 9.88 10.59
CA LYS A 53 -10.85 9.58 9.18
C LYS A 53 -11.86 8.47 9.12
N GLY A 54 -13.14 8.82 9.32
CA GLY A 54 -14.26 7.95 8.95
C GLY A 54 -13.98 7.36 7.58
N GLN A 55 -13.53 6.09 7.59
CA GLN A 55 -13.29 5.23 6.45
C GLN A 55 -12.86 5.95 5.16
N LYS A 56 -11.76 6.72 5.18
CA LYS A 56 -11.05 7.10 3.92
C LYS A 56 -10.28 5.87 3.41
N MET A 57 -11.02 4.78 3.23
CA MET A 57 -10.66 3.56 2.53
C MET A 57 -10.09 4.00 1.19
N TYR A 58 -8.79 3.73 0.98
CA TYR A 58 -8.07 3.92 -0.29
C TYR A 58 -8.58 5.13 -1.06
N SER A 59 -8.04 6.33 -0.81
CA SER A 59 -8.49 7.51 -1.55
C SER A 59 -8.49 7.14 -3.03
N LYS A 60 -9.69 7.10 -3.65
CA LYS A 60 -9.87 6.65 -5.03
C LYS A 60 -8.85 7.32 -5.94
N GLU A 61 -8.46 8.54 -5.58
CA GLU A 61 -7.38 9.33 -6.19
C GLU A 61 -6.06 8.55 -6.36
N ASN A 62 -5.61 7.75 -5.38
CA ASN A 62 -4.38 6.97 -5.51
C ASN A 62 -4.51 5.82 -6.52
N LEU A 63 -5.66 5.15 -6.55
CA LEU A 63 -5.95 4.10 -7.53
C LEU A 63 -6.06 4.70 -8.94
N PHE A 64 -6.78 5.81 -9.07
CA PHE A 64 -6.89 6.56 -10.33
C PHE A 64 -5.53 7.04 -10.83
N ARG A 65 -4.67 7.56 -9.94
CA ARG A 65 -3.31 7.99 -10.31
C ARG A 65 -2.44 6.83 -10.78
N LEU A 66 -2.55 5.66 -10.16
CA LEU A 66 -1.85 4.44 -10.61
C LEU A 66 -2.37 3.98 -11.98
N PHE A 67 -3.68 4.03 -12.17
CA PHE A 67 -4.32 3.67 -13.43
C PHE A 67 -3.91 4.61 -14.57
N GLU A 68 -3.85 5.92 -14.32
CA GLU A 68 -3.36 6.93 -15.28
C GLU A 68 -1.92 6.63 -15.73
N LYS A 69 -1.02 6.37 -14.77
CA LYS A 69 0.38 6.03 -15.08
C LYS A 69 0.48 4.77 -15.93
N TRP A 70 -0.36 3.77 -15.64
CA TRP A 70 -0.39 2.53 -16.40
C TRP A 70 -0.88 2.74 -17.84
N MET A 71 -1.92 3.57 -18.04
CA MET A 71 -2.38 3.94 -19.38
C MET A 71 -1.31 4.68 -20.19
N ILE A 72 -0.58 5.62 -19.57
CA ILE A 72 0.54 6.32 -20.23
C ILE A 72 1.61 5.32 -20.69
N LEU A 73 1.97 4.36 -19.83
CA LEU A 73 2.96 3.34 -20.17
C LEU A 73 2.55 2.49 -21.36
N MET A 74 1.28 2.03 -21.43
CA MET A 74 0.79 1.28 -22.59
C MET A 74 0.89 2.07 -23.89
N VAL A 75 0.57 3.36 -23.86
CA VAL A 75 0.70 4.23 -25.05
C VAL A 75 2.16 4.36 -25.47
N LEU A 76 3.07 4.53 -24.50
CA LEU A 76 4.51 4.63 -24.79
C LEU A 76 5.08 3.32 -25.36
N GLU A 77 4.69 2.17 -24.80
CA GLU A 77 5.06 0.86 -25.31
C GLU A 77 4.59 0.66 -26.75
N HIS A 78 3.33 0.98 -27.03
CA HIS A 78 2.79 0.89 -28.38
C HIS A 78 3.54 1.77 -29.39
N ARG A 79 3.87 3.02 -28.99
CA ARG A 79 4.67 3.93 -29.83
C ARG A 79 6.08 3.38 -30.06
N LEU A 80 6.72 2.84 -29.03
CA LEU A 80 8.04 2.23 -29.11
C LEU A 80 8.03 1.06 -30.10
N ASP A 81 7.02 0.20 -30.05
CA ASP A 81 6.91 -0.94 -30.95
C ASP A 81 6.65 -0.53 -32.40
N ASN A 82 5.86 0.52 -32.62
CA ASN A 82 5.68 1.09 -33.97
C ASN A 82 7.01 1.66 -34.51
N LEU A 83 7.81 2.32 -33.68
CA LEU A 83 9.14 2.81 -34.08
C LEU A 83 10.10 1.67 -34.42
N LYS A 84 10.09 0.57 -33.65
CA LYS A 84 10.89 -0.63 -33.97
C LYS A 84 10.51 -1.21 -35.33
N LYS A 85 9.20 -1.31 -35.63
CA LYS A 85 8.71 -1.82 -36.92
C LYS A 85 9.16 -0.97 -38.11
N ILE A 86 9.12 0.36 -37.97
CA ILE A 86 9.59 1.28 -39.02
C ILE A 86 11.10 1.12 -39.25
N LYS A 87 11.89 1.04 -38.19
CA LYS A 87 13.35 0.82 -38.29
C LYS A 87 13.71 -0.50 -38.97
N LEU A 88 12.89 -1.54 -38.78
CA LEU A 88 13.04 -2.85 -39.41
C LEU A 88 12.69 -2.88 -40.91
N HIS A 89 11.97 -1.88 -41.44
CA HIS A 89 11.60 -1.80 -42.86
C HIS A 89 12.47 -0.84 -43.68
N GLN A 90 13.43 -0.15 -43.05
CA GLN A 90 14.40 0.74 -43.71
C GLN A 90 15.79 0.13 -43.89
N VAL A 91 15.93 -1.19 -43.68
CA VAL A 91 17.12 -2.01 -43.98
C VAL A 91 16.70 -3.06 -44.99
#